data_AF-A0A0D2HPH4-F1
#
_entry.id   AF-A0A0D2HPH4-F1
#
_cell.length_a   1.000
_cell.length_b   1.000
_cell.length_c   1.000
_cell.angle_alpha   90.00
_cell.angle_beta   90.00
_cell.angle_gamma   90.00
#
_symmetry.space_group_name_H-M   'P 1'
#
loop_
_entity.id
_entity.type
_entity.pdbx_description
1 polymer ?
#
loop_
_entity_poly.entity_id
_entity_poly.type
_entity_poly.pdbx_seq_one_letter_code
_entity_poly.pdbx_strand_id
1 'polypeptide(L)'
;MRAPSVALILGFGPESEPLNSKTAGGFLSLKADFTKPDSIPPLFAAVRDEFHASPSVVVYNAAVRTPPPVKESVFSTPAETIVSNLSVNIISPYVAARQAISGWALLPNETKKTLIYVGNILNVCVVPSPIIMTLGMGKSASAYWIGLADDLYSTLGFQ
;
A
#
# COMPACT_ATOMS: atom_id res chain seq x y z
N MET A 1 30.21 -1.34 -6.41
CA MET A 1 29.11 -0.91 -7.29
C MET A 1 27.86 -0.80 -6.42
N ARG A 2 27.14 0.33 -6.41
CA ARG A 2 25.95 0.51 -5.54
C ARG A 2 24.79 -0.29 -6.15
N ALA A 3 24.08 -1.09 -5.35
CA ALA A 3 22.89 -1.80 -5.83
C ALA A 3 21.86 -0.77 -6.34
N PRO A 4 21.14 -1.07 -7.44
CA PRO A 4 20.11 -0.17 -7.95
C PRO A 4 18.99 0.01 -6.92
N SER A 5 18.59 1.24 -6.66
CA SER A 5 17.40 1.53 -5.86
C SER A 5 16.16 1.22 -6.69
N VAL A 6 15.31 0.33 -6.18
CA VAL A 6 14.06 -0.07 -6.83
C VAL A 6 12.89 0.45 -6.01
N ALA A 7 11.94 1.12 -6.67
CA ALA A 7 10.71 1.59 -6.06
C ALA A 7 9.52 0.78 -6.57
N LEU A 8 8.65 0.33 -5.66
CA LEU A 8 7.38 -0.28 -5.98
C LEU A 8 6.25 0.66 -5.56
N ILE A 9 5.46 1.12 -6.53
CA ILE A 9 4.31 2.00 -6.31
C ILE A 9 3.02 1.20 -6.47
N LEU A 10 2.28 1.03 -5.38
CA LEU A 10 1.01 0.32 -5.29
C LEU A 10 -0.11 1.37 -5.27
N GLY A 11 -0.74 1.59 -6.41
CA GLY A 11 -1.71 2.67 -6.56
C GLY A 11 -2.47 2.64 -7.87
N PHE A 12 -3.11 3.75 -8.20
CA PHE A 12 -3.72 3.96 -9.50
C PHE A 12 -2.63 4.02 -10.57
N GLY A 13 -2.66 3.06 -11.50
CA GLY A 13 -1.75 3.02 -12.64
C GLY A 13 -2.32 3.76 -13.85
N PRO A 14 -1.47 4.14 -14.82
CA PRO A 14 -1.94 4.64 -16.11
C PRO A 14 -2.70 3.54 -16.86
N GLU A 15 -3.86 3.86 -17.42
CA GLU A 15 -4.71 2.89 -18.15
C GLU A 15 -4.06 2.34 -19.44
N SER A 16 -3.01 2.99 -19.96
CA SER A 16 -2.49 2.80 -21.31
C SER A 16 -1.06 2.23 -21.43
N GLU A 17 -0.42 1.82 -20.33
CA GLU A 17 0.93 1.24 -20.38
C GLU A 17 0.90 -0.28 -20.66
N PRO A 18 1.84 -0.80 -21.46
CA PRO A 18 1.99 -2.25 -21.65
C PRO A 18 2.25 -2.93 -20.30
N LEU A 19 1.46 -3.98 -20.02
CA LEU A 19 1.58 -4.77 -18.80
C LEU A 19 2.67 -5.84 -18.92
N ASN A 20 3.30 -6.17 -17.80
CA ASN A 20 4.20 -7.31 -17.63
C ASN A 20 5.48 -7.26 -18.48
N SER A 21 5.89 -6.09 -18.94
CA SER A 21 7.21 -5.89 -19.52
C SER A 21 7.81 -4.56 -19.09
N LYS A 22 9.14 -4.53 -18.94
CA LYS A 22 9.88 -3.33 -18.59
C LYS A 22 10.02 -2.42 -19.81
N THR A 23 9.65 -1.16 -19.64
CA THR A 23 9.82 -0.14 -20.67
C THR A 23 11.28 0.28 -20.80
N ALA A 24 11.63 0.96 -21.91
CA ALA A 24 12.96 1.56 -22.07
C ALA A 24 13.30 2.58 -20.97
N GLY A 25 12.29 3.19 -20.35
CA GLY A 25 12.43 4.07 -19.19
C GLY A 25 12.68 3.35 -17.86
N GLY A 26 12.70 2.02 -17.86
CA GLY A 26 12.96 1.21 -16.68
C GLY A 26 11.74 0.95 -15.80
N PHE A 27 10.52 1.19 -16.31
CA PHE A 27 9.28 0.97 -15.55
C PHE A 27 8.69 -0.39 -15.87
N LEU A 28 8.23 -1.10 -14.83
CA LEU A 28 7.43 -2.32 -14.95
C LEU A 28 6.01 -2.02 -14.49
N SER A 29 5.03 -2.18 -15.38
CA SER A 29 3.60 -2.00 -15.07
C SER A 29 2.94 -3.34 -14.78
N LEU A 30 2.30 -3.46 -13.61
CA LEU A 30 1.65 -4.67 -13.13
C LEU A 30 0.20 -4.37 -12.74
N LYS A 31 -0.67 -5.37 -12.91
CA LYS A 31 -2.08 -5.29 -12.52
C LYS A 31 -2.36 -6.19 -11.32
N ALA A 32 -3.10 -5.67 -10.36
CA ALA A 32 -3.56 -6.43 -9.21
C ALA A 32 -4.90 -5.89 -8.68
N ASP A 33 -5.62 -6.73 -7.96
CA ASP A 33 -6.87 -6.42 -7.30
C ASP A 33 -6.64 -6.31 -5.79
N PHE A 34 -6.58 -5.07 -5.28
CA PHE A 34 -6.23 -4.83 -3.88
C PHE A 34 -7.38 -5.10 -2.90
N THR A 35 -8.56 -5.50 -3.39
CA THR A 35 -9.57 -6.12 -2.52
C THR A 35 -9.16 -7.54 -2.09
N LYS A 36 -8.15 -8.12 -2.76
CA LYS A 36 -7.55 -9.42 -2.47
C LYS A 36 -6.11 -9.23 -2.00
N PRO A 37 -5.84 -9.23 -0.69
CA PRO A 37 -4.48 -9.03 -0.15
C PRO A 37 -3.44 -10.04 -0.68
N ASP A 38 -3.87 -11.25 -1.06
CA ASP A 38 -3.01 -12.27 -1.67
C ASP A 38 -2.50 -11.89 -3.08
N SER A 39 -3.03 -10.81 -3.67
CA SER A 39 -2.48 -10.25 -4.92
C SER A 39 -1.19 -9.45 -4.72
N ILE A 40 -0.83 -9.10 -3.48
CA ILE A 40 0.34 -8.26 -3.19
C ILE A 40 1.68 -9.03 -3.30
N PRO A 41 1.87 -10.22 -2.71
CA PRO A 41 3.15 -10.94 -2.80
C PRO A 41 3.64 -11.21 -4.24
N PRO A 42 2.76 -11.59 -5.21
CA PRO A 42 3.18 -11.73 -6.60
C PRO A 42 3.79 -10.46 -7.22
N LEU A 43 3.38 -9.26 -6.79
CA LEU A 43 3.96 -8.00 -7.27
C LEU A 43 5.41 -7.83 -6.82
N PHE A 44 5.69 -8.16 -5.56
CA PHE A 44 7.06 -8.13 -5.03
C PHE A 44 7.95 -9.17 -5.70
N ALA A 45 7.39 -10.35 -6.03
CA ALA A 45 8.10 -11.36 -6.79
C ALA A 45 8.45 -10.86 -8.20
N ALA A 46 7.47 -10.33 -8.95
CA ALA A 46 7.70 -9.79 -10.29
C ALA A 46 8.75 -8.65 -10.29
N VAL A 47 8.71 -7.76 -9.30
CA VAL A 47 9.74 -6.71 -9.14
C VAL A 47 11.13 -7.31 -8.90
N ARG A 48 11.24 -8.30 -8.02
CA ARG A 48 12.54 -8.96 -7.77
C ARG A 48 13.05 -9.69 -9.00
N ASP A 49 12.17 -10.33 -9.75
CA ASP A 49 12.55 -11.09 -10.94
C ASP A 49 13.02 -10.15 -12.06
N GLU A 50 12.33 -9.02 -12.27
CA GLU A 50 12.65 -8.03 -13.30
C GLU A 50 13.86 -7.15 -12.95
N PHE A 51 13.99 -6.72 -11.70
CA PHE A 51 15.03 -5.78 -11.28
C PHE A 51 16.18 -6.43 -10.51
N HIS A 52 16.09 -7.74 -10.25
CA HIS A 52 17.07 -8.52 -9.49
C HIS A 52 17.34 -7.96 -8.08
N ALA A 53 16.36 -7.26 -7.50
CA ALA A 53 16.44 -6.66 -6.17
C ALA A 53 15.06 -6.49 -5.53
N SER A 54 15.00 -6.61 -4.19
CA SER A 54 13.82 -6.21 -3.42
C SER A 54 13.60 -4.70 -3.54
N PRO A 55 12.35 -4.21 -3.58
CA PRO A 55 12.10 -2.77 -3.57
C PRO A 55 12.59 -2.18 -2.25
N SER A 56 13.51 -1.22 -2.34
CA SER A 56 13.99 -0.47 -1.17
C SER A 56 13.02 0.64 -0.77
N VAL A 57 12.17 1.09 -1.71
CA VAL A 57 11.08 2.03 -1.47
C VAL A 57 9.77 1.38 -1.87
N VAL A 58 8.80 1.34 -0.95
CA VAL A 58 7.44 0.86 -1.22
C VAL A 58 6.47 2.00 -0.95
N VAL A 59 5.69 2.40 -1.96
CA VAL A 59 4.67 3.44 -1.84
C VAL A 59 3.31 2.79 -1.96
N TYR A 60 2.50 2.86 -0.92
CA TYR A 60 1.10 2.46 -0.96
C TYR A 60 0.19 3.68 -1.05
N ASN A 61 -0.30 3.96 -2.25
CA ASN A 61 -1.19 5.09 -2.56
C ASN A 61 -2.62 4.64 -2.93
N ALA A 62 -2.86 3.36 -3.18
CA ALA A 62 -4.21 2.88 -3.44
C ALA A 62 -5.14 3.18 -2.27
N ALA A 63 -6.35 3.59 -2.60
CA ALA A 63 -7.39 3.86 -1.64
C ALA A 63 -8.75 3.60 -2.29
N VAL A 64 -9.72 3.25 -1.47
CA VAL A 64 -11.12 3.15 -1.91
C VAL A 64 -12.03 3.76 -0.87
N ARG A 65 -13.12 4.34 -1.34
CA ARG A 65 -14.26 4.73 -0.52
C ARG A 65 -15.53 4.35 -1.25
N THR A 66 -16.53 3.91 -0.52
CA THR A 66 -17.84 3.59 -1.09
C THR A 66 -18.89 4.47 -0.40
N PRO A 67 -19.57 5.36 -1.15
CA PRO A 67 -20.72 6.09 -0.63
C PRO A 67 -21.78 5.12 -0.08
N PRO A 68 -22.38 5.41 1.08
CA PRO A 68 -23.46 4.58 1.61
C PRO A 68 -24.69 4.63 0.68
N PRO A 69 -25.46 3.52 0.57
CA PRO A 69 -26.71 3.51 -0.19
C PRO A 69 -27.73 4.54 0.28
N VAL A 70 -27.81 4.77 1.61
CA VAL A 70 -28.61 5.83 2.20
C VAL A 70 -27.70 7.00 2.55
N LYS A 71 -27.84 8.10 1.81
CA LYS A 71 -26.92 9.25 1.80
C LYS A 71 -26.54 9.77 3.19
N GLU A 72 -27.50 9.82 4.11
CA GLU A 72 -27.32 10.40 5.46
C GLU A 72 -27.07 9.34 6.55
N SER A 73 -26.90 8.06 6.19
CA SER A 73 -26.72 6.97 7.15
C SER A 73 -25.36 6.29 6.99
N VAL A 74 -24.56 6.37 8.05
CA VAL A 74 -23.31 5.60 8.18
C VAL A 74 -23.56 4.10 8.31
N PHE A 75 -24.77 3.68 8.69
CA PHE A 75 -25.08 2.27 8.95
C PHE A 75 -25.75 1.56 7.76
N SER A 76 -25.85 2.21 6.60
CA SER A 76 -26.51 1.61 5.43
C SER A 76 -25.56 0.87 4.49
N THR A 77 -24.24 0.99 4.70
CA THR A 77 -23.24 0.27 3.91
C THR A 77 -23.21 -1.21 4.32
N PRO A 78 -23.37 -2.16 3.36
CA PRO A 78 -23.30 -3.59 3.66
C PRO A 78 -21.94 -4.03 4.20
N ALA A 79 -21.92 -5.05 5.06
CA ALA A 79 -20.71 -5.54 5.71
C ALA A 79 -19.65 -6.01 4.70
N GLU A 80 -20.06 -6.66 3.62
CA GLU A 80 -19.17 -7.10 2.53
C GLU A 80 -18.48 -5.93 1.82
N THR A 81 -19.18 -4.79 1.69
CA THR A 81 -18.59 -3.56 1.14
C THR A 81 -17.57 -2.99 2.10
N ILE A 82 -17.87 -3.00 3.41
CA ILE A 82 -16.92 -2.59 4.45
C ILE A 82 -15.67 -3.46 4.37
N VAL A 83 -15.81 -4.79 4.42
CA VAL A 83 -14.67 -5.74 4.34
C VAL A 83 -13.84 -5.48 3.08
N SER A 84 -14.46 -5.35 1.92
CA SER A 84 -13.76 -5.05 0.66
C SER A 84 -12.98 -3.73 0.72
N ASN A 85 -13.57 -2.67 1.28
CA ASN A 85 -12.90 -1.39 1.46
C ASN A 85 -11.72 -1.48 2.46
N LEU A 86 -11.89 -2.22 3.56
CA LEU A 86 -10.84 -2.42 4.55
C LEU A 86 -9.70 -3.29 4.00
N SER A 87 -9.98 -4.25 3.11
CA SER A 87 -8.93 -4.98 2.39
C SER A 87 -8.01 -4.02 1.63
N VAL A 88 -8.57 -3.07 0.87
CA VAL A 88 -7.76 -2.09 0.12
C VAL A 88 -7.05 -1.10 1.05
N ASN A 89 -7.73 -0.58 2.08
CA ASN A 89 -7.19 0.53 2.86
C ASN A 89 -6.30 0.12 4.05
N ILE A 90 -6.42 -1.13 4.53
CA ILE A 90 -5.74 -1.66 5.74
C ILE A 90 -4.96 -2.93 5.45
N ILE A 91 -5.58 -3.96 4.89
CA ILE A 91 -4.96 -5.30 4.83
C ILE A 91 -3.90 -5.38 3.74
N SER A 92 -4.22 -4.97 2.51
CA SER A 92 -3.27 -4.90 1.39
C SER A 92 -2.02 -4.03 1.70
N PRO A 93 -2.12 -2.83 2.30
CA PRO A 93 -0.92 -2.09 2.71
C PRO A 93 -0.14 -2.76 3.84
N TYR A 94 -0.83 -3.41 4.80
CA TYR A 94 -0.15 -4.20 5.83
C TYR A 94 0.61 -5.39 5.24
N VAL A 95 0.03 -6.10 4.27
CA VAL A 95 0.72 -7.18 3.53
C VAL A 95 1.91 -6.62 2.75
N ALA A 96 1.77 -5.46 2.10
CA ALA A 96 2.88 -4.80 1.43
C ALA A 96 4.03 -4.45 2.40
N ALA A 97 3.72 -3.97 3.60
CA ALA A 97 4.71 -3.72 4.64
C ALA A 97 5.44 -4.99 5.07
N ARG A 98 4.71 -6.11 5.24
CA ARG A 98 5.32 -7.41 5.54
C ARG A 98 6.27 -7.88 4.44
N GLN A 99 5.87 -7.73 3.17
CA GLN A 99 6.73 -8.08 2.03
C GLN A 99 7.96 -7.18 1.96
N ALA A 100 7.81 -5.88 2.22
CA ALA A 100 8.90 -4.92 2.25
C ALA A 100 9.95 -5.30 3.31
N ILE A 101 9.53 -5.47 4.57
CA ILE A 101 10.43 -5.84 5.68
C ILE A 101 11.15 -7.15 5.40
N SER A 102 10.43 -8.17 4.89
CA SER A 102 11.05 -9.44 4.52
C SER A 102 12.09 -9.29 3.40
N GLY A 103 11.82 -8.45 2.40
CA GLY A 103 12.75 -8.18 1.31
C GLY A 103 13.95 -7.34 1.71
N TRP A 104 13.78 -6.46 2.70
CA TRP A 104 14.81 -5.55 3.20
C TRP A 104 15.90 -6.24 4.01
N ALA A 105 15.60 -7.37 4.64
CA ALA A 105 16.60 -8.21 5.30
C ALA A 105 17.66 -8.76 4.32
N LEU A 106 17.36 -8.74 3.01
CA LEU A 106 18.26 -9.20 1.94
C LEU A 106 19.04 -8.06 1.28
N LEU A 107 18.73 -6.80 1.62
CA LEU A 107 19.39 -5.63 1.05
C LEU A 107 20.64 -5.26 1.85
N PRO A 108 21.65 -4.61 1.23
CA PRO A 108 22.79 -4.04 1.94
C PRO A 108 22.35 -3.13 3.09
N ASN A 109 23.15 -3.07 4.15
CA ASN A 109 22.85 -2.27 5.34
C ASN A 109 22.75 -0.77 5.00
N GLU A 110 23.56 -0.29 4.06
CA GLU A 110 23.63 1.11 3.62
C GLU A 110 22.44 1.51 2.72
N THR A 111 21.66 0.54 2.25
CA THR A 111 20.45 0.81 1.46
C THR A 111 19.40 1.42 2.37
N LYS A 112 18.95 2.64 2.04
CA LYS A 112 17.80 3.27 2.68
C LYS A 112 16.54 2.49 2.34
N LYS A 113 15.75 2.18 3.36
CA LYS A 113 14.58 1.31 3.30
C LYS A 113 13.39 2.12 3.78
N THR A 114 12.39 2.31 2.93
CA THR A 114 11.29 3.21 3.23
C THR A 114 9.95 2.67 2.76
N LEU A 115 8.95 2.69 3.63
CA LEU A 115 7.55 2.45 3.29
C LEU A 115 6.75 3.74 3.46
N ILE A 116 6.10 4.17 2.38
CA ILE A 116 5.26 5.36 2.36
C ILE A 116 3.82 4.92 2.18
N TYR A 117 3.00 5.08 3.21
CA TYR A 117 1.55 4.98 3.07
C TYR A 117 0.96 6.38 2.87
N VAL A 118 0.20 6.59 1.81
CA VAL A 118 -0.41 7.90 1.56
C VAL A 118 -1.59 8.11 2.50
N GLY A 119 -1.41 9.04 3.44
CA GLY A 119 -2.36 9.37 4.48
C GLY A 119 -3.57 10.17 4.00
N ASN A 120 -4.37 10.61 4.97
CA ASN A 120 -5.47 11.56 4.82
C ASN A 120 -5.80 12.13 6.21
N ILE A 121 -6.35 13.34 6.30
CA ILE A 121 -6.71 14.00 7.59
C ILE A 121 -7.59 13.13 8.50
N LEU A 122 -8.29 12.15 7.93
CA LEU A 122 -9.19 11.24 8.62
C LEU A 122 -8.52 10.33 9.66
N ASN A 123 -7.19 10.30 9.74
CA ASN A 123 -6.49 9.63 10.83
C ASN A 123 -6.51 10.44 12.15
N VAL A 124 -6.68 11.77 12.08
CA VAL A 124 -6.66 12.67 13.24
C VAL A 124 -7.94 13.49 13.40
N CYS A 125 -8.82 13.49 12.40
CA CYS A 125 -10.04 14.27 12.39
C CYS A 125 -11.24 13.42 11.95
N VAL A 126 -12.29 13.40 12.77
CA VAL A 126 -13.59 12.82 12.42
C VAL A 126 -14.38 13.87 11.61
N VAL A 127 -14.31 13.78 10.29
CA VAL A 127 -15.09 14.65 9.40
C VAL A 127 -16.54 14.13 9.34
N PRO A 128 -17.56 14.95 9.64
CA PRO A 128 -18.96 14.50 9.74
C PRO A 128 -19.59 14.33 8.34
N SER A 129 -19.18 13.31 7.59
CA SER A 129 -19.77 12.97 6.29
C SER A 129 -19.87 11.44 6.10
N PRO A 130 -21.05 10.88 5.84
CA PRO A 130 -21.21 9.44 5.64
C PRO A 130 -20.38 8.87 4.48
N ILE A 131 -20.08 9.70 3.46
CA ILE A 131 -19.35 9.28 2.25
C ILE A 131 -17.87 8.96 2.54
N ILE A 132 -17.32 9.43 3.65
CA ILE A 132 -15.92 9.16 4.02
C ILE A 132 -15.78 8.05 5.05
N MET A 133 -16.87 7.43 5.50
CA MET A 133 -16.83 6.49 6.63
C MET A 133 -15.82 5.37 6.40
N THR A 134 -15.92 4.64 5.28
CA THR A 134 -15.03 3.50 5.01
C THR A 134 -13.58 3.93 4.78
N LEU A 135 -13.37 5.12 4.21
CA LEU A 135 -12.04 5.71 4.06
C LEU A 135 -11.45 6.09 5.41
N GLY A 136 -12.23 6.72 6.29
CA GLY A 136 -11.82 7.14 7.62
C GLY A 136 -11.46 5.97 8.52
N MET A 137 -12.26 4.89 8.49
CA MET A 137 -11.92 3.61 9.13
C MET A 137 -10.54 3.12 8.66
N GLY A 138 -10.33 3.09 7.34
CA GLY A 138 -9.08 2.65 6.73
C GLY A 138 -7.88 3.51 7.13
N LYS A 139 -7.99 4.83 7.04
CA LYS A 139 -6.89 5.76 7.33
C LYS A 139 -6.53 5.82 8.80
N SER A 140 -7.53 5.74 9.69
CA SER A 140 -7.30 5.67 11.15
C SER A 140 -6.60 4.37 11.55
N ALA A 141 -7.12 3.23 11.10
CA ALA A 141 -6.54 1.93 11.43
C ALA A 141 -5.14 1.77 10.84
N SER A 142 -4.91 2.26 9.62
CA SER A 142 -3.58 2.20 9.01
C SER A 142 -2.57 3.09 9.68
N ALA A 143 -2.95 4.31 10.06
CA ALA A 143 -2.07 5.20 10.82
C ALA A 143 -1.61 4.55 12.14
N TYR A 144 -2.48 3.80 12.82
CA TYR A 144 -2.11 3.11 14.05
C TYR A 144 -0.98 2.08 13.84
N TRP A 145 -1.13 1.14 12.90
CA TRP A 145 -0.11 0.11 12.73
C TRP A 145 1.17 0.67 12.10
N ILE A 146 1.08 1.74 11.30
CA ILE A 146 2.26 2.42 10.75
C ILE A 146 3.05 3.10 11.86
N GLY A 147 2.39 3.87 12.73
CA GLY A 147 3.08 4.51 13.86
C GLY A 147 3.72 3.50 14.80
N LEU A 148 3.00 2.40 15.08
CA LEU A 148 3.56 1.30 15.87
C LEU A 148 4.76 0.64 15.18
N ALA A 149 4.72 0.45 13.86
CA ALA A 149 5.84 -0.11 13.10
C ALA A 149 7.05 0.83 13.09
N ASP A 150 6.84 2.14 12.97
CA ASP A 150 7.91 3.15 13.02
C ASP A 150 8.62 3.11 14.39
N ASP A 151 7.84 3.13 15.48
CA ASP A 151 8.37 3.03 16.84
C ASP A 151 9.18 1.75 17.05
N LEU A 152 8.69 0.60 16.55
CA LEU A 152 9.33 -0.70 16.76
C LEU A 152 10.53 -0.96 15.85
N TYR A 153 10.53 -0.44 14.63
CA TYR A 153 11.54 -0.79 13.60
C TYR A 153 12.51 0.33 13.24
N SER A 154 12.35 1.54 13.79
CA SER A 154 13.27 2.67 13.57
C SER A 154 14.73 2.34 13.85
N THR A 155 15.00 1.52 14.88
CA THR A 155 16.37 1.07 15.23
C THR A 155 17.02 0.16 14.18
N LEU A 156 16.22 -0.44 13.29
CA LEU A 156 16.68 -1.25 12.16
C LEU A 156 16.99 -0.40 10.91
N GLY A 157 16.85 0.93 11.01
CA GLY A 157 17.05 1.85 9.91
C GLY A 157 15.93 1.81 8.86
N PHE A 158 14.75 1.30 9.24
CA PHE A 158 13.54 1.35 8.42
C PHE A 158 12.83 2.69 8.64
N GLN A 159 12.22 3.21 7.58
CA GLN A 159 11.51 4.49 7.55
C GLN A 159 10.14 4.34 6.87
#